data_AF-A0A016A8D2-F1
#
_entry.id   AF-A0A016A8D2-F1
#
_cell.length_a   1.000
_cell.length_b   1.000
_cell.length_c   1.000
_cell.angle_alpha   90.00
_cell.angle_beta   90.00
_cell.angle_gamma   90.00
#
_symmetry.space_group_name_H-M   'P 1'
#
loop_
_entity.id
_entity.type
_entity.pdbx_description
1 polymer ?
#
loop_
_entity_poly.entity_id
_entity_poly.type
_entity_poly.pdbx_seq_one_letter_code
_entity_poly.pdbx_strand_id
1 'polypeptide(L)'
;MAKKLKVNASQIKELLSLFISARKHENIHYEYIDVSDAGLSPRDSWEKHQKVLAGKYRHSLYHENKKIIYVFIIGGDDIIPMPVVKHFRPTGYEKDIETDILYSFLSEPDTQQKLEKWELFQYPQTVHTGRLPLAADASWEHLENYIHRCVLLNQSKGLPLNEAYAQCDPHWKKVSIEVMKEIINSRCMPSYNPPIDPRFYYQYIFLTPDITVDVVDKVFNADARLYYFNMHGSNAPSVSGFLGQSIIEGQGASIGISPRELARANKANIVVTEACYGAKYIQKRVDDSMLLSAISRQTMIYIGSSRIAYGAVDQPLQSSVRTSNADIIAQVFMSEMLSGSTAGEALFKARSEVFKRTPETSAENMLTVTEFNLFGDPSLKASGTSEHSKASETDVLIVPSAVTTKCEIENLYENKPGSILSTVRQLVNINLQHIREKIDKHLYEYYQIKPRELTHIFLNKYANGKKEYTYAYSLGEYTRLLVNTSPQGEIMEILTSK
;
A
#
# COMPACT_ATOMS: atom_id res chain seq x y z
N MET A 1 -24.30 7.64 -6.02
CA MET A 1 -24.18 6.21 -6.36
C MET A 1 -25.28 5.69 -7.28
N ALA A 2 -26.57 5.70 -6.89
CA ALA A 2 -27.71 5.19 -7.69
C ALA A 2 -27.69 5.63 -9.17
N LYS A 3 -27.52 6.93 -9.41
CA LYS A 3 -27.39 7.51 -10.76
C LYS A 3 -26.25 6.89 -11.59
N LYS A 4 -25.08 6.67 -10.98
CA LYS A 4 -23.91 6.08 -11.64
C LYS A 4 -24.18 4.63 -12.05
N LEU A 5 -24.76 3.87 -11.15
CA LEU A 5 -25.06 2.44 -11.34
C LEU A 5 -26.35 2.20 -12.16
N LYS A 6 -27.08 3.26 -12.53
CA LYS A 6 -28.34 3.21 -13.30
C LYS A 6 -29.42 2.34 -12.63
N VAL A 7 -29.54 2.46 -11.31
CA VAL A 7 -30.53 1.74 -10.49
C VAL A 7 -31.25 2.71 -9.54
N ASN A 8 -32.33 2.24 -8.91
CA ASN A 8 -33.04 2.99 -7.89
C ASN A 8 -32.31 2.98 -6.55
N ALA A 9 -32.47 4.04 -5.75
CA ALA A 9 -31.90 4.10 -4.42
C ALA A 9 -32.43 3.00 -3.48
N SER A 10 -33.68 2.54 -3.67
CA SER A 10 -34.25 1.43 -2.90
C SER A 10 -33.49 0.13 -3.12
N GLN A 11 -33.10 -0.18 -4.36
CA GLN A 11 -32.34 -1.40 -4.69
C GLN A 11 -30.98 -1.43 -3.97
N ILE A 12 -30.30 -0.28 -3.92
CA ILE A 12 -29.06 -0.14 -3.14
C ILE A 12 -29.35 -0.38 -1.65
N LYS A 13 -30.38 0.25 -1.09
CA LYS A 13 -30.73 0.10 0.33
C LYS A 13 -31.05 -1.35 0.69
N GLU A 14 -31.81 -2.05 -0.14
CA GLU A 14 -32.12 -3.48 0.03
C GLU A 14 -30.85 -4.35 0.03
N LEU A 15 -29.95 -4.13 -0.94
CA LEU A 15 -28.67 -4.84 -1.01
C LEU A 15 -27.79 -4.57 0.23
N LEU A 16 -27.71 -3.32 0.70
CA LEU A 16 -26.96 -2.99 1.92
C LEU A 16 -27.62 -3.56 3.18
N SER A 17 -28.96 -3.63 3.24
CA SER A 17 -29.66 -4.29 4.34
C SER A 17 -29.36 -5.79 4.40
N LEU A 18 -29.24 -6.47 3.25
CA LEU A 18 -28.78 -7.86 3.19
C LEU A 18 -27.38 -8.01 3.80
N PHE A 19 -26.44 -7.15 3.38
CA PHE A 19 -25.08 -7.12 3.91
C PHE A 19 -25.04 -6.90 5.42
N ILE A 20 -25.72 -5.86 5.91
CA ILE A 20 -25.77 -5.51 7.34
C ILE A 20 -26.34 -6.67 8.16
N SER A 21 -27.41 -7.30 7.66
CA SER A 21 -28.04 -8.45 8.31
C SER A 21 -27.09 -9.64 8.38
N ALA A 22 -26.33 -9.91 7.31
CA ALA A 22 -25.30 -10.94 7.31
C ALA A 22 -24.23 -10.63 8.37
N ARG A 23 -23.58 -9.46 8.32
CA ARG A 23 -22.48 -9.09 9.26
C ARG A 23 -22.91 -9.17 10.73
N LYS A 24 -24.19 -8.91 11.05
CA LYS A 24 -24.75 -9.07 12.40
C LYS A 24 -24.57 -10.48 12.97
N HIS A 25 -24.60 -11.53 12.13
CA HIS A 25 -24.34 -12.92 12.57
C HIS A 25 -22.91 -13.15 13.05
N GLU A 26 -21.95 -12.31 12.63
CA GLU A 26 -20.56 -12.29 13.13
C GLU A 26 -20.36 -11.27 14.27
N ASN A 27 -21.44 -10.80 14.87
CA ASN A 27 -21.42 -9.75 15.90
C ASN A 27 -20.81 -8.41 15.41
N ILE A 28 -20.92 -8.13 14.11
CA ILE A 28 -20.51 -6.87 13.50
C ILE A 28 -21.76 -6.10 13.10
N HIS A 29 -22.01 -4.99 13.79
CA HIS A 29 -23.23 -4.19 13.64
C HIS A 29 -22.94 -2.96 12.80
N TYR A 30 -23.27 -3.02 11.52
CA TYR A 30 -23.17 -1.88 10.61
C TYR A 30 -24.44 -1.04 10.63
N GLU A 31 -24.27 0.29 10.60
CA GLU A 31 -25.28 1.27 10.25
C GLU A 31 -24.81 1.95 8.96
N TYR A 32 -25.69 2.12 7.96
CA TYR A 32 -25.32 2.88 6.75
C TYR A 32 -25.64 4.36 6.93
N ILE A 33 -24.80 5.22 6.33
CA ILE A 33 -25.00 6.67 6.28
C ILE A 33 -25.06 7.05 4.81
N ASP A 34 -26.20 7.58 4.36
CA ASP A 34 -26.28 8.24 3.07
C ASP A 34 -25.89 9.71 3.23
N VAL A 35 -24.72 10.07 2.70
CA VAL A 35 -24.20 11.44 2.83
C VAL A 35 -25.08 12.47 2.12
N SER A 36 -25.94 12.05 1.18
CA SER A 36 -26.89 12.94 0.52
C SER A 36 -28.04 13.36 1.44
N ASP A 37 -28.37 12.55 2.46
CA ASP A 37 -29.32 12.94 3.52
C ASP A 37 -28.78 14.09 4.38
N ALA A 38 -27.44 14.22 4.45
CA ALA A 38 -26.76 15.37 5.06
C ALA A 38 -26.55 16.55 4.08
N GLY A 39 -27.16 16.50 2.89
CA GLY A 39 -27.05 17.52 1.84
C GLY A 39 -25.70 17.55 1.13
N LEU A 40 -24.86 16.52 1.29
CA LEU A 40 -23.56 16.44 0.61
C LEU A 40 -23.68 15.82 -0.77
N SER A 41 -22.82 16.31 -1.66
CA SER A 41 -22.63 15.79 -3.01
C SER A 41 -21.16 15.42 -3.24
N PRO A 42 -20.82 14.68 -4.30
CA PRO A 42 -19.41 14.40 -4.62
C PRO A 42 -18.57 15.65 -4.94
N ARG A 43 -19.18 16.82 -5.13
CA ARG A 43 -18.46 18.10 -5.32
C ARG A 43 -18.03 18.73 -4.01
N ASP A 44 -18.61 18.29 -2.90
CA ASP A 44 -18.24 18.73 -1.57
C ASP A 44 -16.93 18.09 -1.15
N SER A 45 -16.13 18.82 -0.39
CA SER A 45 -14.80 18.36 -0.01
C SER A 45 -14.85 17.11 0.89
N TRP A 46 -13.78 16.31 0.87
CA TRP A 46 -13.68 15.10 1.70
C TRP A 46 -13.83 15.43 3.20
N GLU A 47 -13.39 16.63 3.64
CA GLU A 47 -13.51 17.11 5.02
C GLU A 47 -14.96 17.25 5.45
N LYS A 48 -15.86 17.70 4.56
CA LYS A 48 -17.30 17.78 4.86
C LYS A 48 -17.88 16.40 5.12
N HIS A 49 -17.48 15.41 4.32
CA HIS A 49 -17.87 14.02 4.51
C HIS A 49 -17.32 13.45 5.82
N GLN A 50 -16.04 13.72 6.13
CA GLN A 50 -15.42 13.32 7.40
C GLN A 50 -16.13 13.97 8.60
N LYS A 51 -16.56 15.23 8.49
CA LYS A 51 -17.31 15.92 9.55
C LYS A 51 -18.65 15.25 9.87
N VAL A 52 -19.37 14.76 8.86
CA VAL A 52 -20.61 13.97 9.07
C VAL A 52 -20.30 12.68 9.84
N LEU A 53 -19.27 11.94 9.40
CA LEU A 53 -18.83 10.72 10.10
C LEU A 53 -18.39 11.00 11.53
N ALA A 54 -17.61 12.07 11.74
CA ALA A 54 -17.12 12.47 13.05
C ALA A 54 -18.25 12.94 13.98
N GLY A 55 -19.30 13.56 13.44
CA GLY A 55 -20.52 13.88 14.17
C GLY A 55 -21.24 12.63 14.68
N LYS A 56 -21.47 11.65 13.80
CA LYS A 56 -22.06 10.36 14.18
C LYS A 56 -21.19 9.60 15.18
N TYR A 57 -19.87 9.57 14.98
CA TYR A 57 -18.91 8.97 15.90
C TYR A 57 -19.03 9.55 17.31
N ARG A 58 -19.00 10.88 17.44
CA ARG A 58 -19.16 11.55 18.74
C ARG A 58 -20.53 11.28 19.35
N HIS A 59 -21.59 11.29 18.54
CA HIS A 59 -22.93 11.00 19.03
C HIS A 59 -23.03 9.59 19.62
N SER A 60 -22.58 8.58 18.88
CA SER A 60 -22.58 7.19 19.34
C SER A 60 -21.71 6.98 20.58
N LEU A 61 -20.55 7.63 20.64
CA LEU A 61 -19.65 7.54 21.79
C LEU A 61 -20.24 8.17 23.06
N TYR A 62 -20.75 9.41 22.98
CA TYR A 62 -21.13 10.18 24.16
C TYR A 62 -22.60 10.06 24.56
N HIS A 63 -23.50 9.64 23.65
CA HIS A 63 -24.94 9.57 23.91
C HIS A 63 -25.52 8.16 23.80
N GLU A 64 -24.92 7.27 23.00
CA GLU A 64 -25.42 5.89 22.83
C GLU A 64 -24.56 4.86 23.57
N ASN A 65 -23.42 5.27 24.14
CA ASN A 65 -22.41 4.37 24.71
C ASN A 65 -21.98 3.25 23.74
N LYS A 66 -21.89 3.57 22.45
CA LYS A 66 -21.45 2.67 21.38
C LYS A 66 -20.10 3.11 20.85
N LYS A 67 -19.16 2.15 20.73
CA LYS A 67 -17.88 2.37 20.06
C LYS A 67 -17.98 1.99 18.58
N ILE A 68 -17.71 2.94 17.70
CA ILE A 68 -17.53 2.64 16.28
C ILE A 68 -16.09 2.15 16.07
N ILE A 69 -15.94 1.03 15.36
CA ILE A 69 -14.64 0.39 15.13
C ILE A 69 -14.27 0.44 13.64
N TYR A 70 -15.25 0.41 12.75
CA TYR A 70 -15.05 0.30 11.30
C TYR A 70 -15.74 1.43 10.55
N VAL A 71 -15.10 1.92 9.50
CA VAL A 71 -15.72 2.76 8.47
C VAL A 71 -15.54 2.06 7.13
N PHE A 72 -16.63 1.66 6.50
CA PHE A 72 -16.60 1.04 5.16
C PHE A 72 -17.19 2.01 4.14
N ILE A 73 -16.33 2.62 3.33
CA ILE A 73 -16.72 3.60 2.31
C ILE A 73 -17.12 2.84 1.04
N ILE A 74 -18.35 3.04 0.55
CA ILE A 74 -18.82 2.42 -0.68
C ILE A 74 -18.93 3.50 -1.76
N GLY A 75 -18.03 3.44 -2.74
CA GLY A 75 -17.96 4.40 -3.84
C GLY A 75 -16.53 4.77 -4.23
N GLY A 76 -16.37 5.17 -5.49
CA GLY A 76 -15.14 5.84 -5.94
C GLY A 76 -15.06 7.28 -5.42
N ASP A 77 -13.97 7.95 -5.78
CA ASP A 77 -13.72 9.38 -5.50
C ASP A 77 -14.84 10.30 -6.04
N ASP A 78 -15.50 9.89 -7.12
CA ASP A 78 -16.64 10.59 -7.72
C ASP A 78 -17.98 10.33 -7.01
N ILE A 79 -17.99 9.60 -5.89
CA ILE A 79 -19.14 9.38 -5.01
C ILE A 79 -18.84 9.88 -3.59
N ILE A 80 -17.78 9.35 -2.97
CA ILE A 80 -17.25 9.80 -1.69
C ILE A 80 -15.79 10.19 -1.96
N PRO A 81 -15.45 11.50 -1.98
CA PRO A 81 -14.11 11.96 -2.32
C PRO A 81 -13.03 11.28 -1.48
N MET A 82 -11.92 10.91 -2.11
CA MET A 82 -10.73 10.42 -1.43
C MET A 82 -9.82 11.61 -1.11
N PRO A 83 -9.36 11.76 0.14
CA PRO A 83 -8.42 12.82 0.49
C PRO A 83 -7.16 12.77 -0.38
N VAL A 84 -6.72 13.96 -0.81
CA VAL A 84 -5.48 14.18 -1.54
C VAL A 84 -4.62 15.14 -0.74
N VAL A 85 -3.50 14.64 -0.21
CA VAL A 85 -2.60 15.40 0.68
C VAL A 85 -1.27 15.67 0.00
N LYS A 86 -0.51 16.66 0.48
CA LYS A 86 0.81 16.98 -0.08
C LYS A 86 1.78 15.81 0.10
N HIS A 87 2.61 15.60 -0.90
CA HIS A 87 3.71 14.64 -0.80
C HIS A 87 4.74 15.09 0.25
N PHE A 88 5.33 14.15 0.98
CA PHE A 88 6.30 14.45 2.05
C PHE A 88 7.69 14.82 1.52
N ARG A 89 7.99 14.45 0.27
CA ARG A 89 9.19 14.82 -0.48
C ARG A 89 8.80 15.20 -1.92
N PRO A 90 8.13 16.34 -2.15
CA PRO A 90 7.55 16.63 -3.46
C PRO A 90 8.64 16.83 -4.51
N THR A 91 8.44 16.26 -5.69
CA THR A 91 9.29 16.44 -6.88
C THR A 91 8.48 17.07 -8.01
N GLY A 92 9.10 17.32 -9.17
CA GLY A 92 8.37 17.80 -10.35
C GLY A 92 7.21 16.89 -10.77
N TYR A 93 7.31 15.59 -10.50
CA TYR A 93 6.38 14.55 -10.94
C TYR A 93 5.52 13.96 -9.81
N GLU A 94 5.91 14.18 -8.55
CA GLU A 94 5.22 13.64 -7.37
C GLU A 94 4.87 14.78 -6.41
N LYS A 95 3.59 15.17 -6.40
CA LYS A 95 3.14 16.37 -5.67
C LYS A 95 2.18 16.06 -4.53
N ASP A 96 1.48 14.94 -4.65
CA ASP A 96 0.37 14.60 -3.76
C ASP A 96 0.27 13.08 -3.52
N ILE A 97 -0.54 12.72 -2.53
CA ILE A 97 -0.82 11.35 -2.11
C ILE A 97 -2.33 11.21 -1.95
N GLU A 98 -2.93 10.25 -2.63
CA GLU A 98 -4.32 9.85 -2.43
C GLU A 98 -4.39 8.90 -1.22
N THR A 99 -5.24 9.19 -0.24
CA THR A 99 -5.32 8.40 1.00
C THR A 99 -6.68 8.46 1.69
N ASP A 100 -7.14 7.32 2.21
CA ASP A 100 -8.31 7.24 3.10
C ASP A 100 -7.92 7.28 4.59
N ILE A 101 -6.62 7.41 4.92
CA ILE A 101 -6.17 7.40 6.32
C ILE A 101 -6.86 8.47 7.15
N LEU A 102 -7.18 9.64 6.56
CA LEU A 102 -7.83 10.74 7.28
C LEU A 102 -9.23 10.36 7.77
N TYR A 103 -9.97 9.51 7.05
CA TYR A 103 -11.27 9.00 7.53
C TYR A 103 -11.16 8.13 8.79
N SER A 104 -9.94 7.74 9.18
CA SER A 104 -9.69 6.91 10.36
C SER A 104 -9.52 7.71 11.67
N PHE A 105 -9.41 9.04 11.60
CA PHE A 105 -9.14 9.94 12.74
C PHE A 105 -10.36 10.85 13.02
N LEU A 106 -11.46 10.26 13.50
CA LEU A 106 -12.74 10.95 13.67
C LEU A 106 -12.83 11.79 14.96
N SER A 107 -11.99 11.51 15.96
CA SER A 107 -11.88 12.32 17.18
C SER A 107 -11.16 13.65 16.92
N GLU A 108 -10.26 13.68 15.94
CA GLU A 108 -9.32 14.77 15.73
C GLU A 108 -9.86 15.81 14.73
N PRO A 109 -9.87 17.11 15.07
CA PRO A 109 -10.03 18.16 14.07
C PRO A 109 -8.75 18.33 13.25
N ASP A 110 -8.86 18.99 12.09
CA ASP A 110 -7.75 19.46 11.27
C ASP A 110 -6.74 18.37 10.88
N THR A 111 -7.24 17.15 10.64
CA THR A 111 -6.46 15.94 10.39
C THR A 111 -5.43 16.09 9.26
N GLN A 112 -5.79 16.76 8.15
CA GLN A 112 -4.83 17.04 7.08
C GLN A 112 -3.69 17.97 7.53
N GLN A 113 -3.99 19.04 8.27
CA GLN A 113 -2.96 19.96 8.75
C GLN A 113 -2.00 19.24 9.69
N LYS A 114 -2.53 18.41 10.60
CA LYS A 114 -1.73 17.56 11.48
C LYS A 114 -0.87 16.58 10.68
N LEU A 115 -1.38 15.98 9.60
CA LEU A 115 -0.60 15.09 8.75
C LEU A 115 0.54 15.83 8.03
N GLU A 116 0.28 17.02 7.49
CA GLU A 116 1.29 17.85 6.81
C GLU A 116 2.41 18.33 7.76
N LYS A 117 2.13 18.38 9.07
CA LYS A 117 3.09 18.65 10.15
C LYS A 117 3.73 17.38 10.74
N TRP A 118 3.34 16.20 10.26
CA TRP A 118 3.74 14.88 10.75
C TRP A 118 3.24 14.57 12.17
N GLU A 119 2.26 15.33 12.66
CA GLU A 119 1.70 15.21 14.00
C GLU A 119 0.51 14.24 14.06
N LEU A 120 -0.15 13.93 12.94
CA LEU A 120 -1.40 13.15 12.95
C LEU A 120 -1.24 11.80 13.65
N PHE A 121 -0.13 11.10 13.39
CA PHE A 121 0.14 9.79 13.97
C PHE A 121 0.57 9.85 15.45
N GLN A 122 0.48 11.01 16.11
CA GLN A 122 0.60 11.17 17.56
C GLN A 122 -0.76 11.10 18.28
N TYR A 123 -1.87 11.11 17.52
CA TYR A 123 -3.23 11.08 18.05
C TYR A 123 -3.91 9.77 17.73
N PRO A 124 -4.66 9.12 18.66
CA PRO A 124 -5.25 7.80 18.45
C PRO A 124 -6.06 7.70 17.13
N GLN A 125 -5.74 6.70 16.31
CA GLN A 125 -6.60 6.29 15.21
C GLN A 125 -7.89 5.72 15.82
N THR A 126 -9.04 6.28 15.47
CA THR A 126 -10.32 5.97 16.13
C THR A 126 -11.06 4.79 15.53
N VAL A 127 -10.88 4.55 14.23
CA VAL A 127 -11.60 3.53 13.47
C VAL A 127 -10.68 2.93 12.39
N HIS A 128 -11.01 1.75 11.90
CA HIS A 128 -10.36 1.16 10.74
C HIS A 128 -11.17 1.44 9.47
N THR A 129 -10.56 2.13 8.51
CA THR A 129 -11.21 2.50 7.26
C THR A 129 -10.84 1.54 6.14
N GLY A 130 -11.85 1.07 5.41
CA GLY A 130 -11.70 0.38 4.13
C GLY A 130 -12.65 0.98 3.09
N ARG A 131 -12.32 0.84 1.80
CA ARG A 131 -13.13 1.37 0.70
C ARG A 131 -13.48 0.31 -0.33
N LEU A 132 -14.73 0.22 -0.77
CA LEU A 132 -15.10 -0.44 -2.02
C LEU A 132 -15.08 0.60 -3.15
N PRO A 133 -13.98 0.68 -3.94
CA PRO A 133 -13.87 1.67 -5.00
C PRO A 133 -14.76 1.24 -6.17
N LEU A 134 -15.52 2.19 -6.72
CA LEU A 134 -16.30 1.98 -7.93
C LEU A 134 -15.62 2.72 -9.09
N ALA A 135 -15.15 1.95 -10.07
CA ALA A 135 -14.51 2.44 -11.30
C ALA A 135 -15.36 3.49 -12.02
N ALA A 136 -14.75 4.27 -12.92
CA ALA A 136 -15.46 5.26 -13.73
C ALA A 136 -16.64 4.66 -14.51
N ASP A 137 -16.48 3.42 -14.98
CA ASP A 137 -17.45 2.64 -15.74
C ASP A 137 -18.14 1.54 -14.92
N ALA A 138 -18.18 1.67 -13.59
CA ALA A 138 -18.81 0.67 -12.74
C ALA A 138 -20.31 0.48 -13.04
N SER A 139 -20.73 -0.79 -13.14
CA SER A 139 -22.12 -1.21 -13.25
C SER A 139 -22.69 -1.67 -11.90
N TRP A 140 -24.01 -1.84 -11.83
CA TRP A 140 -24.71 -2.44 -10.68
C TRP A 140 -24.10 -3.79 -10.26
N GLU A 141 -23.78 -4.64 -11.24
CA GLU A 141 -23.21 -5.98 -11.00
C GLU A 141 -21.91 -5.93 -10.20
N HIS A 142 -21.06 -4.92 -10.38
CA HIS A 142 -19.83 -4.82 -9.59
C HIS A 142 -20.12 -4.63 -8.10
N LEU A 143 -21.12 -3.80 -7.75
CA LEU A 143 -21.52 -3.59 -6.36
C LEU A 143 -22.25 -4.82 -5.82
N GLU A 144 -23.25 -5.31 -6.56
CA GLU A 144 -24.08 -6.45 -6.19
C GLU A 144 -23.24 -7.71 -5.95
N ASN A 145 -22.35 -8.05 -6.89
CA ASN A 145 -21.51 -9.23 -6.78
C ASN A 145 -20.54 -9.12 -5.58
N TYR A 146 -19.94 -7.95 -5.33
CA TYR A 146 -19.06 -7.76 -4.18
C TYR A 146 -19.82 -7.99 -2.87
N ILE A 147 -20.99 -7.36 -2.72
CA ILE A 147 -21.81 -7.50 -1.52
C ILE A 147 -22.28 -8.94 -1.32
N HIS A 148 -22.73 -9.63 -2.38
CA HIS A 148 -23.10 -11.04 -2.27
C HIS A 148 -21.92 -11.92 -1.84
N ARG A 149 -20.70 -11.69 -2.34
CA ARG A 149 -19.52 -12.41 -1.85
C ARG A 149 -19.25 -12.15 -0.37
N CYS A 150 -19.40 -10.92 0.11
CA CYS A 150 -19.31 -10.63 1.55
C CYS A 150 -20.34 -11.41 2.38
N VAL A 151 -21.57 -11.53 1.88
CA VAL A 151 -22.63 -12.30 2.54
C VAL A 151 -22.30 -13.80 2.55
N LEU A 152 -21.78 -14.34 1.44
CA LEU A 152 -21.38 -15.75 1.35
C LEU A 152 -20.19 -16.07 2.27
N LEU A 153 -19.22 -15.17 2.40
CA LEU A 153 -18.08 -15.37 3.31
C LEU A 153 -18.47 -15.45 4.77
N ASN A 154 -19.58 -14.81 5.14
CA ASN A 154 -20.13 -14.91 6.48
C ASN A 154 -20.52 -16.36 6.81
N GLN A 155 -21.15 -17.04 5.84
CA GLN A 155 -21.53 -18.44 5.97
C GLN A 155 -20.30 -19.35 6.08
N SER A 156 -19.19 -19.00 5.43
CA SER A 156 -17.93 -19.75 5.50
C SER A 156 -17.01 -19.33 6.66
N LYS A 157 -17.46 -18.45 7.57
CA LYS A 157 -16.68 -17.92 8.71
C LYS A 157 -15.37 -17.24 8.30
N GLY A 158 -15.37 -16.48 7.21
CA GLY A 158 -14.23 -15.69 6.74
C GLY A 158 -13.54 -16.22 5.48
N LEU A 159 -12.40 -15.61 5.15
CA LEU A 159 -11.59 -15.92 3.96
C LEU A 159 -10.62 -17.08 4.24
N PRO A 160 -10.70 -18.23 3.56
CA PRO A 160 -9.74 -19.30 3.75
C PRO A 160 -8.38 -18.88 3.21
N LEU A 161 -7.35 -18.80 4.07
CA LEU A 161 -5.97 -18.52 3.68
C LEU A 161 -5.17 -19.83 3.66
N ASN A 162 -5.47 -20.70 2.69
CA ASN A 162 -4.88 -22.04 2.59
C ASN A 162 -4.07 -22.28 1.31
N GLU A 163 -4.15 -21.37 0.34
CA GLU A 163 -3.45 -21.47 -0.92
C GLU A 163 -3.01 -20.08 -1.38
N ALA A 164 -1.73 -19.91 -1.69
CA ALA A 164 -1.15 -18.63 -2.06
C ALA A 164 -0.41 -18.70 -3.41
N TYR A 165 -0.46 -17.58 -4.12
CA TYR A 165 0.31 -17.32 -5.34
C TYR A 165 1.16 -16.07 -5.12
N ALA A 166 2.42 -16.13 -5.52
CA ALA A 166 3.34 -15.02 -5.37
C ALA A 166 4.19 -14.84 -6.62
N GLN A 167 4.39 -13.59 -7.02
CA GLN A 167 5.26 -13.21 -8.13
C GLN A 167 6.07 -11.97 -7.75
N CYS A 168 7.37 -11.96 -8.06
CA CYS A 168 8.24 -10.84 -7.75
C CYS A 168 9.26 -10.52 -8.84
N ASP A 169 9.85 -9.35 -8.71
CA ASP A 169 11.07 -8.96 -9.42
C ASP A 169 12.29 -9.75 -8.88
N PRO A 170 13.18 -10.26 -9.75
CA PRO A 170 14.34 -11.03 -9.35
C PRO A 170 15.35 -10.26 -8.50
N HIS A 171 15.33 -8.92 -8.52
CA HIS A 171 16.18 -8.07 -7.68
C HIS A 171 15.72 -8.00 -6.21
N TRP A 172 14.51 -8.49 -5.91
CA TRP A 172 13.93 -8.46 -4.55
C TRP A 172 13.52 -9.85 -4.05
N LYS A 173 13.90 -10.91 -4.75
CA LYS A 173 13.45 -12.27 -4.43
C LYS A 173 13.82 -12.71 -3.00
N LYS A 174 14.94 -12.28 -2.43
CA LYS A 174 15.29 -12.62 -1.05
C LYS A 174 14.43 -11.84 -0.05
N VAL A 175 14.24 -10.52 -0.24
CA VAL A 175 13.34 -9.74 0.64
C VAL A 175 11.91 -10.22 0.53
N SER A 176 11.43 -10.56 -0.67
CA SER A 176 10.08 -11.11 -0.88
C SER A 176 9.86 -12.43 -0.12
N ILE A 177 10.88 -13.28 0.01
CA ILE A 177 10.80 -14.50 0.84
C ILE A 177 10.70 -14.15 2.33
N GLU A 178 11.44 -13.15 2.82
CA GLU A 178 11.33 -12.71 4.22
C GLU A 178 9.96 -12.06 4.50
N VAL A 179 9.40 -11.31 3.55
CA VAL A 179 8.04 -10.76 3.63
C VAL A 179 7.00 -11.88 3.71
N MET A 180 7.17 -12.94 2.92
CA MET A 180 6.25 -14.08 2.84
C MET A 180 6.49 -15.15 3.91
N LYS A 181 7.43 -14.95 4.84
CA LYS A 181 7.92 -15.99 5.75
C LYS A 181 6.81 -16.69 6.55
N GLU A 182 5.88 -15.94 7.12
CA GLU A 182 4.76 -16.53 7.89
C GLU A 182 3.79 -17.30 7.00
N ILE A 183 3.55 -16.84 5.76
CA ILE A 183 2.72 -17.53 4.76
C ILE A 183 3.37 -18.84 4.31
N ILE A 184 4.70 -18.84 4.17
CA ILE A 184 5.48 -20.04 3.85
C ILE A 184 5.40 -21.04 5.01
N ASN A 185 5.59 -20.56 6.25
CA ASN A 185 5.56 -21.40 7.45
C ASN A 185 4.16 -21.99 7.73
N SER A 186 3.08 -21.30 7.35
CA SER A 186 1.70 -21.77 7.48
C SER A 186 1.28 -22.81 6.43
N ARG A 187 2.21 -23.22 5.54
CA ARG A 187 1.97 -24.21 4.46
C ARG A 187 0.89 -23.80 3.46
N CYS A 188 0.72 -22.49 3.24
CA CYS A 188 -0.18 -21.96 2.22
C CYS A 188 0.44 -22.04 0.81
N MET A 189 1.76 -22.23 0.70
CA MET A 189 2.44 -22.26 -0.59
C MET A 189 2.33 -23.64 -1.27
N PRO A 190 2.03 -23.69 -2.57
CA PRO A 190 2.00 -24.94 -3.32
C PRO A 190 3.41 -25.56 -3.41
N SER A 191 3.44 -26.88 -3.52
CA SER A 191 4.65 -27.64 -3.82
C SER A 191 4.57 -28.19 -5.25
N TYR A 192 5.66 -28.11 -5.99
CA TYR A 192 5.72 -28.54 -7.38
C TYR A 192 6.62 -29.77 -7.54
N ASN A 193 6.11 -30.80 -8.22
CA ASN A 193 6.86 -32.01 -8.57
C ASN A 193 6.60 -32.36 -10.05
N PRO A 194 7.62 -32.31 -10.94
CA PRO A 194 9.01 -31.95 -10.66
C PRO A 194 9.18 -30.49 -10.20
N PRO A 195 10.29 -30.15 -9.53
CA PRO A 195 10.59 -28.76 -9.17
C PRO A 195 10.60 -27.84 -10.40
N ILE A 196 10.12 -26.61 -10.23
CA ILE A 196 10.17 -25.58 -11.27
C ILE A 196 11.62 -25.13 -11.47
N ASP A 197 12.00 -24.88 -12.73
CA ASP A 197 13.33 -24.38 -13.08
C ASP A 197 13.63 -23.07 -12.31
N PRO A 198 14.79 -22.96 -11.63
CA PRO A 198 15.16 -21.79 -10.82
C PRO A 198 15.20 -20.45 -11.57
N ARG A 199 15.20 -20.48 -12.91
CA ARG A 199 15.05 -19.28 -13.73
C ARG A 199 13.67 -18.63 -13.55
N PHE A 200 12.63 -19.43 -13.41
CA PHE A 200 11.24 -18.94 -13.29
C PHE A 200 10.76 -18.84 -11.85
N TYR A 201 11.47 -19.44 -10.90
CA TYR A 201 10.95 -19.69 -9.57
C TYR A 201 12.05 -19.71 -8.50
N TYR A 202 11.85 -18.95 -7.42
CA TYR A 202 12.77 -18.88 -6.29
C TYR A 202 12.05 -19.29 -5.00
N GLN A 203 12.37 -20.49 -4.50
CA GLN A 203 11.75 -21.15 -3.34
C GLN A 203 10.23 -21.32 -3.46
N TYR A 204 9.48 -20.23 -3.26
CA TYR A 204 8.02 -20.21 -3.25
C TYR A 204 7.41 -19.17 -4.21
N ILE A 205 8.23 -18.37 -4.88
CA ILE A 205 7.79 -17.16 -5.61
C ILE A 205 8.23 -17.23 -7.07
N PHE A 206 7.32 -16.91 -7.99
CA PHE A 206 7.60 -16.80 -9.43
C PHE A 206 8.36 -15.51 -9.76
N LEU A 207 9.26 -15.58 -10.74
CA LEU A 207 10.13 -14.45 -11.11
C LEU A 207 9.71 -13.83 -12.45
N THR A 208 9.60 -12.51 -12.49
CA THR A 208 9.38 -11.71 -13.71
C THR A 208 10.63 -10.91 -14.02
N PRO A 209 11.22 -10.93 -15.23
CA PRO A 209 10.53 -11.09 -16.52
C PRO A 209 10.53 -12.49 -17.13
N ASP A 210 11.09 -13.50 -16.49
CA ASP A 210 11.05 -14.87 -17.04
C ASP A 210 9.61 -15.43 -17.12
N ILE A 211 8.73 -14.99 -16.22
CA ILE A 211 7.28 -15.13 -16.32
C ILE A 211 6.65 -13.80 -16.76
N THR A 212 6.37 -13.67 -18.06
CA THR A 212 5.62 -12.54 -18.64
C THR A 212 4.13 -12.86 -18.78
N VAL A 213 3.32 -11.85 -19.11
CA VAL A 213 1.90 -12.01 -19.48
C VAL A 213 1.65 -13.05 -20.60
N ASP A 214 2.63 -13.32 -21.47
CA ASP A 214 2.49 -14.32 -22.54
C ASP A 214 2.54 -15.77 -22.02
N VAL A 215 3.11 -15.98 -20.83
CA VAL A 215 3.34 -17.32 -20.26
C VAL A 215 2.74 -17.49 -18.86
N VAL A 216 2.32 -16.41 -18.20
CA VAL A 216 1.78 -16.41 -16.83
C VAL A 216 0.60 -17.37 -16.67
N ASP A 217 -0.18 -17.57 -17.73
CA ASP A 217 -1.29 -18.54 -17.79
C ASP A 217 -0.90 -19.98 -17.42
N LYS A 218 0.36 -20.35 -17.58
CA LYS A 218 0.88 -21.68 -17.26
C LYS A 218 1.17 -21.86 -15.77
N VAL A 219 1.33 -20.76 -15.03
CA VAL A 219 1.75 -20.77 -13.63
C VAL A 219 0.78 -20.07 -12.69
N PHE A 220 -0.08 -19.20 -13.21
CA PHE A 220 -1.06 -18.46 -12.44
C PHE A 220 -2.06 -19.41 -11.78
N ASN A 221 -2.07 -19.41 -10.46
CA ASN A 221 -3.03 -20.20 -9.71
C ASN A 221 -4.31 -19.40 -9.51
N ALA A 222 -5.30 -19.60 -10.39
CA ALA A 222 -6.58 -18.91 -10.33
C ALA A 222 -7.42 -19.27 -9.08
N ASP A 223 -7.12 -20.38 -8.40
CA ASP A 223 -7.83 -20.81 -7.20
C ASP A 223 -7.15 -20.34 -5.89
N ALA A 224 -5.99 -19.68 -5.99
CA ALA A 224 -5.31 -19.10 -4.85
C ALA A 224 -6.19 -18.11 -4.09
N ARG A 225 -5.97 -18.06 -2.78
CA ARG A 225 -6.71 -17.26 -1.80
C ARG A 225 -5.94 -16.05 -1.31
N LEU A 226 -4.62 -16.07 -1.49
CA LEU A 226 -3.75 -14.92 -1.33
C LEU A 226 -2.91 -14.76 -2.60
N TYR A 227 -2.90 -13.55 -3.15
CA TYR A 227 -2.01 -13.15 -4.22
C TYR A 227 -1.07 -12.08 -3.70
N TYR A 228 0.24 -12.33 -3.77
CA TYR A 228 1.27 -11.39 -3.35
C TYR A 228 2.14 -10.97 -4.53
N PHE A 229 2.34 -9.66 -4.68
CA PHE A 229 3.12 -9.07 -5.77
C PHE A 229 4.15 -8.07 -5.24
N ASN A 230 5.43 -8.38 -5.41
CA ASN A 230 6.55 -7.46 -5.14
C ASN A 230 7.28 -7.18 -6.46
N MET A 231 6.69 -6.29 -7.25
CA MET A 231 6.96 -6.08 -8.66
C MET A 231 6.77 -4.61 -9.01
N HIS A 232 7.47 -4.13 -10.03
CA HIS A 232 7.35 -2.76 -10.53
C HIS A 232 5.91 -2.39 -10.87
N GLY A 233 5.50 -1.19 -10.47
CA GLY A 233 4.26 -0.58 -10.90
C GLY A 233 4.48 0.78 -11.56
N SER A 234 3.45 1.29 -12.25
CA SER A 234 3.55 2.49 -13.07
C SER A 234 2.34 3.40 -12.96
N ASN A 235 2.59 4.70 -13.07
CA ASN A 235 1.56 5.73 -13.24
C ASN A 235 1.35 6.11 -14.71
N ALA A 236 2.09 5.51 -15.63
CA ALA A 236 1.92 5.78 -17.06
C ALA A 236 0.54 5.28 -17.52
N PRO A 237 -0.24 6.09 -18.28
CA PRO A 237 -1.57 5.69 -18.74
C PRO A 237 -1.60 4.40 -19.57
N SER A 238 -0.50 4.06 -20.23
CA SER A 238 -0.36 2.87 -21.07
C SER A 238 0.08 1.61 -20.31
N VAL A 239 0.35 1.70 -19.00
CA VAL A 239 0.93 0.61 -18.21
C VAL A 239 0.07 0.35 -16.98
N SER A 240 -0.80 -0.66 -17.08
CA SER A 240 -1.73 -1.03 -16.01
C SER A 240 -1.36 -2.32 -15.27
N GLY A 241 -0.40 -3.10 -15.80
CA GLY A 241 0.08 -4.33 -15.16
C GLY A 241 1.30 -4.12 -14.28
N PHE A 242 1.70 -5.17 -13.56
CA PHE A 242 2.94 -5.20 -12.80
C PHE A 242 4.08 -5.76 -13.64
N LEU A 243 5.26 -5.17 -13.48
CA LEU A 243 6.44 -5.43 -14.30
C LEU A 243 7.57 -6.04 -13.48
N GLY A 244 8.44 -6.77 -14.16
CA GLY A 244 9.73 -7.21 -13.62
C GLY A 244 10.86 -6.75 -14.51
N GLN A 245 11.92 -6.26 -13.89
CA GLN A 245 13.14 -5.77 -14.49
C GLN A 245 14.09 -6.94 -14.75
N SER A 246 14.57 -7.06 -15.99
CA SER A 246 15.56 -8.08 -16.33
C SER A 246 16.86 -7.86 -15.55
N ILE A 247 17.41 -8.94 -15.01
CA ILE A 247 18.76 -8.98 -14.45
C ILE A 247 19.84 -8.88 -15.54
N ILE A 248 19.46 -9.11 -16.80
CA ILE A 248 20.33 -8.93 -17.95
C ILE A 248 20.24 -7.46 -18.39
N GLU A 249 21.38 -6.79 -18.32
CA GLU A 249 21.48 -5.37 -18.63
C GLU A 249 21.01 -5.06 -20.07
N GLY A 250 20.28 -3.95 -20.22
CA GLY A 250 19.78 -3.47 -21.51
C GLY A 250 18.48 -4.14 -21.98
N GLN A 251 17.97 -5.16 -21.29
CA GLN A 251 16.72 -5.84 -21.68
C GLN A 251 15.43 -5.19 -21.11
N GLY A 252 15.56 -4.18 -20.24
CA GLY A 252 14.41 -3.42 -19.71
C GLY A 252 13.49 -4.24 -18.80
N ALA A 253 12.27 -3.74 -18.62
CA ALA A 253 11.23 -4.38 -17.81
C ALA A 253 10.11 -4.92 -18.69
N SER A 254 9.48 -6.02 -18.27
CA SER A 254 8.34 -6.64 -18.96
C SER A 254 7.17 -6.83 -18.02
N ILE A 255 5.94 -6.72 -18.55
CA ILE A 255 4.72 -6.96 -17.77
C ILE A 255 4.64 -8.47 -17.45
N GLY A 256 4.63 -8.80 -16.16
CA GLY A 256 4.48 -10.17 -15.67
C GLY A 256 3.05 -10.58 -15.45
N ILE A 257 2.20 -9.63 -15.05
CA ILE A 257 0.77 -9.85 -14.82
C ILE A 257 0.00 -8.56 -15.13
N SER A 258 -1.11 -8.66 -15.85
CA SER A 258 -1.98 -7.51 -16.14
C SER A 258 -3.31 -7.58 -15.37
N PRO A 259 -4.13 -6.50 -15.41
CA PRO A 259 -5.46 -6.51 -14.83
C PRO A 259 -6.31 -7.68 -15.33
N ARG A 260 -6.14 -8.09 -16.59
CA ARG A 260 -6.86 -9.22 -17.20
C ARG A 260 -6.52 -10.54 -16.52
N GLU A 261 -5.25 -10.81 -16.27
CA GLU A 261 -4.84 -12.08 -15.67
C GLU A 261 -5.24 -12.14 -14.20
N LEU A 262 -5.07 -11.06 -13.44
CA LEU A 262 -5.51 -11.02 -12.04
C LEU A 262 -7.04 -11.18 -11.90
N ALA A 263 -7.83 -10.66 -12.84
CA ALA A 263 -9.28 -10.83 -12.88
C ALA A 263 -9.74 -12.30 -13.05
N ARG A 264 -8.85 -13.21 -13.45
CA ARG A 264 -9.17 -14.63 -13.62
C ARG A 264 -9.20 -15.43 -12.31
N ALA A 265 -8.87 -14.80 -11.18
CA ALA A 265 -9.05 -15.44 -9.89
C ALA A 265 -10.50 -15.94 -9.76
N ASN A 266 -10.66 -17.21 -9.39
CA ASN A 266 -11.94 -17.93 -9.36
C ASN A 266 -12.49 -18.08 -7.93
N LYS A 267 -11.69 -17.74 -6.92
CA LYS A 267 -12.05 -17.86 -5.51
C LYS A 267 -11.93 -16.52 -4.80
N ALA A 268 -12.83 -16.29 -3.84
CA ALA A 268 -12.73 -15.18 -2.91
C ALA A 268 -11.33 -15.14 -2.28
N ASN A 269 -10.63 -14.01 -2.46
CA ASN A 269 -9.19 -13.90 -2.17
C ASN A 269 -8.78 -12.53 -1.60
N ILE A 270 -7.52 -12.47 -1.17
CA ILE A 270 -6.80 -11.28 -0.76
C ILE A 270 -5.71 -10.98 -1.78
N VAL A 271 -5.52 -9.71 -2.14
CA VAL A 271 -4.38 -9.25 -2.92
C VAL A 271 -3.55 -8.28 -2.08
N VAL A 272 -2.25 -8.56 -2.00
CA VAL A 272 -1.25 -7.71 -1.35
C VAL A 272 -0.22 -7.35 -2.40
N THR A 273 -0.03 -6.06 -2.65
CA THR A 273 1.02 -5.60 -3.57
C THR A 273 1.87 -4.52 -2.96
N GLU A 274 3.16 -4.58 -3.28
CA GLU A 274 4.13 -3.53 -3.00
C GLU A 274 4.37 -2.63 -4.22
N ALA A 275 3.77 -2.91 -5.37
CA ALA A 275 4.04 -2.21 -6.62
C ALA A 275 3.70 -0.71 -6.54
N CYS A 276 4.57 0.16 -7.05
CA CYS A 276 4.29 1.59 -7.17
C CYS A 276 2.96 1.85 -7.88
N TYR A 277 2.11 2.72 -7.32
CA TYR A 277 0.79 3.03 -7.88
C TYR A 277 -0.15 1.81 -8.03
N GLY A 278 0.16 0.67 -7.40
CA GLY A 278 -0.61 -0.56 -7.56
C GLY A 278 -2.07 -0.44 -7.13
N ALA A 279 -2.35 0.46 -6.19
CA ALA A 279 -3.70 0.78 -5.74
C ALA A 279 -4.29 2.07 -6.34
N LYS A 280 -3.67 2.64 -7.37
CA LYS A 280 -4.23 3.82 -8.03
C LYS A 280 -5.46 3.45 -8.86
N TYR A 281 -6.59 4.12 -8.57
CA TYR A 281 -7.88 3.84 -9.20
C TYR A 281 -8.68 5.08 -9.62
N ILE A 282 -8.33 6.27 -9.11
CA ILE A 282 -9.08 7.50 -9.41
C ILE A 282 -9.03 7.76 -10.91
N GLN A 283 -10.20 8.05 -11.50
CA GLN A 283 -10.39 8.28 -12.94
C GLN A 283 -10.01 7.10 -13.85
N LYS A 284 -9.85 5.89 -13.29
CA LYS A 284 -9.58 4.67 -14.07
C LYS A 284 -10.84 3.86 -14.33
N ARG A 285 -10.85 3.13 -15.45
CA ARG A 285 -11.84 2.10 -15.76
C ARG A 285 -11.45 0.79 -15.09
N VAL A 286 -12.38 -0.17 -15.04
CA VAL A 286 -12.14 -1.48 -14.42
C VAL A 286 -10.84 -2.13 -14.93
N ASP A 287 -10.64 -2.14 -16.25
CA ASP A 287 -9.50 -2.82 -16.88
C ASP A 287 -8.19 -2.01 -16.87
N ASP A 288 -8.22 -0.75 -16.43
CA ASP A 288 -7.04 0.15 -16.43
C ASP A 288 -6.25 0.10 -15.11
N SER A 289 -6.75 -0.64 -14.11
CA SER A 289 -6.21 -0.70 -12.75
C SER A 289 -6.20 -2.12 -12.21
N MET A 290 -5.07 -2.57 -11.66
CA MET A 290 -4.96 -3.86 -10.97
C MET A 290 -5.99 -3.97 -9.84
N LEU A 291 -6.14 -2.92 -9.03
CA LEU A 291 -7.12 -2.85 -7.95
C LEU A 291 -8.57 -2.98 -8.46
N LEU A 292 -8.98 -2.16 -9.43
CA LEU A 292 -10.37 -2.16 -9.91
C LEU A 292 -10.74 -3.48 -10.58
N SER A 293 -9.84 -4.03 -11.40
CA SER A 293 -10.04 -5.33 -12.05
C SER A 293 -10.19 -6.44 -11.01
N ALA A 294 -9.29 -6.51 -10.03
CA ALA A 294 -9.31 -7.53 -8.98
C ALA A 294 -10.60 -7.47 -8.14
N ILE A 295 -10.97 -6.29 -7.63
CA ILE A 295 -12.11 -6.13 -6.71
C ILE A 295 -13.47 -6.27 -7.43
N SER A 296 -13.52 -5.97 -8.73
CA SER A 296 -14.70 -6.24 -9.57
C SER A 296 -14.97 -7.75 -9.72
N ARG A 297 -13.93 -8.58 -9.51
CA ARG A 297 -13.96 -10.04 -9.65
C ARG A 297 -14.00 -10.73 -8.30
N GLN A 298 -12.99 -11.51 -7.91
CA GLN A 298 -13.06 -12.34 -6.69
C GLN A 298 -12.29 -11.75 -5.51
N THR A 299 -11.58 -10.64 -5.69
CA THR A 299 -10.82 -10.04 -4.59
C THR A 299 -11.75 -9.35 -3.61
N MET A 300 -11.59 -9.69 -2.34
CA MET A 300 -12.40 -9.20 -1.23
C MET A 300 -11.67 -8.14 -0.43
N ILE A 301 -10.35 -8.30 -0.31
CA ILE A 301 -9.43 -7.38 0.34
C ILE A 301 -8.26 -7.13 -0.60
N TYR A 302 -7.95 -5.86 -0.84
CA TYR A 302 -6.80 -5.43 -1.61
C TYR A 302 -6.04 -4.37 -0.82
N ILE A 303 -4.72 -4.52 -0.70
CA ILE A 303 -3.85 -3.47 -0.17
C ILE A 303 -2.73 -3.16 -1.15
N GLY A 304 -2.41 -1.87 -1.27
CA GLY A 304 -1.34 -1.37 -2.11
C GLY A 304 -1.19 0.14 -1.99
N SER A 305 -0.14 0.68 -2.62
CA SER A 305 0.21 2.10 -2.58
C SER A 305 -0.51 2.90 -3.67
N SER A 306 -0.85 4.16 -3.36
CA SER A 306 -1.34 5.12 -4.35
C SER A 306 -0.22 5.86 -5.09
N ARG A 307 1.02 5.87 -4.55
CA ARG A 307 2.21 6.51 -5.12
C ARG A 307 3.40 5.54 -5.11
N ILE A 308 4.62 6.06 -5.12
CA ILE A 308 5.83 5.24 -5.16
C ILE A 308 6.01 4.54 -3.82
N ALA A 309 5.81 3.22 -3.83
CA ALA A 309 6.16 2.36 -2.73
C ALA A 309 7.68 2.14 -2.72
N TYR A 310 8.32 2.53 -1.63
CA TYR A 310 9.72 2.21 -1.38
C TYR A 310 9.81 0.98 -0.47
N GLY A 311 10.79 0.12 -0.74
CA GLY A 311 11.16 -0.96 0.17
C GLY A 311 12.65 -1.28 0.06
N ALA A 312 13.08 -2.34 0.73
CA ALA A 312 14.47 -2.76 0.76
C ALA A 312 14.91 -3.40 -0.57
N VAL A 313 16.22 -3.37 -0.76
CA VAL A 313 16.94 -4.09 -1.83
C VAL A 313 17.43 -5.43 -1.32
N ASP A 314 17.55 -6.42 -2.20
CA ASP A 314 18.28 -7.64 -1.85
C ASP A 314 19.74 -7.31 -1.56
N GLN A 315 20.28 -7.90 -0.49
CA GLN A 315 21.69 -7.80 -0.16
C GLN A 315 22.39 -9.08 -0.67
N PRO A 316 23.18 -9.03 -1.75
CA PRO A 316 23.75 -10.24 -2.35
C PRO A 316 24.65 -11.02 -1.40
N LEU A 317 25.43 -10.29 -0.58
CA LEU A 317 26.50 -10.82 0.27
C LEU A 317 26.10 -11.08 1.74
N GLN A 318 24.88 -10.74 2.16
CA GLN A 318 24.40 -11.00 3.52
C GLN A 318 23.42 -12.16 3.56
N SER A 319 23.46 -12.93 4.66
CA SER A 319 22.57 -14.07 4.91
C SER A 319 21.20 -13.64 5.43
N SER A 320 21.09 -12.48 6.07
CA SER A 320 19.83 -11.90 6.52
C SER A 320 19.42 -10.73 5.65
N VAL A 321 18.13 -10.60 5.39
CA VAL A 321 17.52 -9.47 4.68
C VAL A 321 16.62 -8.73 5.65
N ARG A 322 16.65 -7.39 5.62
CA ARG A 322 15.78 -6.56 6.44
C ARG A 322 14.68 -5.99 5.56
N THR A 323 13.44 -6.16 6.00
CA THR A 323 12.27 -5.49 5.40
C THR A 323 12.28 -4.00 5.76
N SER A 324 11.92 -3.13 4.83
CA SER A 324 11.69 -1.70 5.11
C SER A 324 10.41 -1.23 4.44
N ASN A 325 9.76 -0.21 5.01
CA ASN A 325 8.63 0.49 4.38
C ASN A 325 7.55 -0.44 3.79
N ALA A 326 7.38 -0.50 2.47
CA ALA A 326 6.38 -1.34 1.80
C ALA A 326 6.50 -2.83 2.17
N ASP A 327 7.73 -3.33 2.35
CA ASP A 327 7.97 -4.72 2.76
C ASP A 327 7.36 -4.98 4.16
N ILE A 328 7.49 -4.01 5.09
CA ILE A 328 6.92 -4.11 6.45
C ILE A 328 5.40 -4.11 6.37
N ILE A 329 4.80 -3.24 5.54
CA ILE A 329 3.35 -3.19 5.37
C ILE A 329 2.82 -4.54 4.90
N ALA A 330 3.40 -5.09 3.82
CA ALA A 330 2.98 -6.38 3.26
C ALA A 330 3.20 -7.52 4.27
N GLN A 331 4.38 -7.61 4.89
CA GLN A 331 4.74 -8.67 5.82
C GLN A 331 3.80 -8.71 7.02
N VAL A 332 3.63 -7.57 7.70
CA VAL A 332 2.83 -7.50 8.93
C VAL A 332 1.36 -7.70 8.59
N PHE A 333 0.85 -7.10 7.51
CA PHE A 333 -0.54 -7.30 7.13
C PHE A 333 -0.87 -8.77 6.89
N MET A 334 -0.05 -9.48 6.10
CA MET A 334 -0.26 -10.90 5.82
C MET A 334 -0.18 -11.75 7.09
N SER A 335 0.80 -11.46 7.96
CA SER A 335 0.95 -12.15 9.25
C SER A 335 -0.26 -11.94 10.18
N GLU A 336 -0.77 -10.71 10.28
CA GLU A 336 -1.93 -10.38 11.13
C GLU A 336 -3.22 -10.99 10.57
N MET A 337 -3.40 -10.99 9.24
CA MET A 337 -4.53 -11.68 8.60
C MET A 337 -4.49 -13.19 8.87
N LEU A 338 -3.32 -13.83 8.74
CA LEU A 338 -3.13 -15.24 9.12
C LEU A 338 -3.44 -15.50 10.60
N SER A 339 -3.15 -14.53 11.47
CA SER A 339 -3.35 -14.63 12.93
C SER A 339 -4.80 -14.35 13.36
N GLY A 340 -5.67 -13.96 12.42
CA GLY A 340 -7.11 -13.78 12.65
C GLY A 340 -7.54 -12.35 12.90
N SER A 341 -6.64 -11.37 12.79
CA SER A 341 -7.02 -9.95 12.81
C SER A 341 -7.93 -9.62 11.63
N THR A 342 -8.77 -8.61 11.83
CA THR A 342 -9.52 -8.04 10.69
C THR A 342 -8.58 -7.30 9.75
N ALA A 343 -8.96 -7.15 8.49
CA ALA A 343 -8.15 -6.42 7.50
C ALA A 343 -7.83 -4.99 7.95
N GLY A 344 -8.78 -4.32 8.60
CA GLY A 344 -8.61 -3.00 9.17
C GLY A 344 -7.56 -2.96 10.29
N GLU A 345 -7.61 -3.94 11.20
CA GLU A 345 -6.65 -4.08 12.29
C GLU A 345 -5.25 -4.46 11.78
N ALA A 346 -5.18 -5.39 10.83
CA ALA A 346 -3.94 -5.82 10.20
C ALA A 346 -3.19 -4.64 9.56
N LEU A 347 -3.89 -3.79 8.79
CA LEU A 347 -3.25 -2.61 8.20
C LEU A 347 -2.87 -1.56 9.25
N PHE A 348 -3.66 -1.40 10.31
CA PHE A 348 -3.31 -0.52 11.43
C PHE A 348 -2.01 -0.96 12.10
N LYS A 349 -1.89 -2.24 12.46
CA LYS A 349 -0.68 -2.81 13.06
C LYS A 349 0.53 -2.71 12.13
N ALA A 350 0.32 -2.96 10.83
CA ALA A 350 1.36 -2.83 9.82
C ALA A 350 1.94 -1.41 9.74
N ARG A 351 1.09 -0.38 9.72
CA ARG A 351 1.54 1.02 9.77
C ARG A 351 2.28 1.36 11.06
N SER A 352 1.78 0.88 12.20
CA SER A 352 2.45 1.06 13.49
C SER A 352 3.83 0.41 13.52
N GLU A 353 4.00 -0.74 12.87
CA GLU A 353 5.27 -1.45 12.79
C GLU A 353 6.32 -0.70 11.97
N VAL A 354 5.92 0.03 10.91
CA VAL A 354 6.84 0.90 10.16
C VAL A 354 7.52 1.90 11.09
N PHE A 355 6.76 2.53 11.99
CA PHE A 355 7.32 3.46 12.96
C PHE A 355 8.15 2.75 14.05
N LYS A 356 7.71 1.59 14.55
CA LYS A 356 8.45 0.84 15.59
C LYS A 356 9.82 0.35 15.13
N ARG A 357 9.95 -0.02 13.84
CA ARG A 357 11.21 -0.51 13.25
C ARG A 357 12.13 0.63 12.77
N THR A 358 11.69 1.88 12.87
CA THR A 358 12.45 3.03 12.38
C THR A 358 12.86 3.94 13.55
N PRO A 359 14.16 4.12 13.82
CA PRO A 359 14.63 4.97 14.92
C PRO A 359 14.19 6.44 14.80
N GLU A 360 14.27 7.01 13.60
CA GLU A 360 13.80 8.37 13.29
C GLU A 360 12.86 8.34 12.08
N THR A 361 11.67 8.94 12.20
CA THR A 361 10.71 8.99 11.08
C THR A 361 11.29 9.77 9.91
N SER A 362 11.46 9.09 8.77
CA SER A 362 11.82 9.68 7.48
C SER A 362 10.60 10.09 6.66
N ALA A 363 10.84 10.80 5.56
CA ALA A 363 9.79 11.14 4.60
C ALA A 363 9.19 9.90 3.93
N GLU A 364 10.01 8.87 3.71
CA GLU A 364 9.64 7.59 3.11
C GLU A 364 8.74 6.78 4.04
N ASN A 365 8.99 6.83 5.36
CA ASN A 365 8.09 6.19 6.33
C ASN A 365 6.72 6.88 6.34
N MET A 366 6.70 8.22 6.38
CA MET A 366 5.46 9.00 6.33
C MET A 366 4.68 8.76 5.03
N LEU A 367 5.38 8.70 3.90
CA LEU A 367 4.81 8.36 2.61
C LEU A 367 4.15 6.98 2.67
N THR A 368 4.91 5.96 3.07
CA THR A 368 4.46 4.57 3.12
C THR A 368 3.18 4.39 3.93
N VAL A 369 3.13 4.92 5.16
CA VAL A 369 1.93 4.76 6.01
C VAL A 369 0.71 5.51 5.49
N THR A 370 0.94 6.56 4.69
CA THR A 370 -0.12 7.40 4.11
C THR A 370 -0.64 6.85 2.80
N GLU A 371 0.22 6.35 1.92
CA GLU A 371 -0.15 5.93 0.56
C GLU A 371 -0.71 4.51 0.47
N PHE A 372 -0.38 3.63 1.43
CA PHE A 372 -0.94 2.29 1.48
C PHE A 372 -2.38 2.36 1.98
N ASN A 373 -3.33 1.88 1.19
CA ASN A 373 -4.76 1.94 1.49
C ASN A 373 -5.38 0.55 1.52
N LEU A 374 -6.49 0.42 2.26
CA LEU A 374 -7.28 -0.80 2.33
C LEU A 374 -8.52 -0.68 1.45
N PHE A 375 -8.65 -1.58 0.49
CA PHE A 375 -9.84 -1.68 -0.33
C PHE A 375 -10.59 -2.97 -0.03
N GLY A 376 -11.87 -2.82 0.29
CA GLY A 376 -12.76 -3.85 0.78
C GLY A 376 -13.31 -3.56 2.17
N ASP A 377 -14.18 -4.45 2.66
CA ASP A 377 -14.76 -4.36 4.00
C ASP A 377 -13.66 -4.54 5.08
N PRO A 378 -13.36 -3.51 5.90
CA PRO A 378 -12.28 -3.57 6.88
C PRO A 378 -12.54 -4.56 8.02
N SER A 379 -13.75 -5.07 8.17
CA SER A 379 -14.12 -6.04 9.21
C SER A 379 -13.91 -7.50 8.79
N LEU A 380 -13.57 -7.77 7.52
CA LEU A 380 -13.30 -9.14 7.06
C LEU A 380 -12.01 -9.67 7.67
N LYS A 381 -11.97 -10.99 7.92
CA LYS A 381 -10.85 -11.72 8.50
C LYS A 381 -10.65 -13.07 7.80
N ALA A 382 -9.51 -13.73 8.07
CA ALA A 382 -9.29 -15.09 7.61
C ALA A 382 -10.16 -16.11 8.38
N SER A 383 -10.51 -17.23 7.75
CA SER A 383 -11.25 -18.34 8.39
C SER A 383 -10.31 -19.30 9.11
N GLY A 384 -10.74 -19.88 10.24
CA GLY A 384 -10.04 -20.99 10.91
C GLY A 384 -9.06 -20.59 12.02
N THR A 385 -8.94 -19.30 12.33
CA THR A 385 -8.19 -18.79 13.49
C THR A 385 -9.08 -18.81 14.72
N SER A 386 -8.53 -19.23 15.87
CA SER A 386 -9.28 -19.52 17.11
C SER A 386 -10.24 -18.39 17.53
N GLU A 387 -11.35 -18.77 18.19
CA GLU A 387 -12.33 -17.88 18.84
C GLU A 387 -11.73 -17.03 19.99
N HIS A 388 -10.40 -17.01 20.14
CA HIS A 388 -9.67 -16.21 21.11
C HIS A 388 -9.14 -14.89 20.58
N SER A 389 -9.51 -14.48 19.38
CA SER A 389 -9.49 -13.07 19.02
C SER A 389 -10.66 -12.37 19.72
N LYS A 390 -10.56 -12.19 21.04
CA LYS A 390 -11.19 -11.02 21.64
C LYS A 390 -10.65 -9.86 20.82
N ALA A 391 -11.51 -9.08 20.18
CA ALA A 391 -11.15 -7.73 19.80
C ALA A 391 -10.50 -7.14 21.05
N SER A 392 -9.18 -6.95 21.02
CA SER A 392 -8.45 -6.42 22.17
C SER A 392 -9.15 -5.11 22.50
N GLU A 393 -9.86 -5.07 23.63
CA GLU A 393 -10.60 -3.88 24.07
C GLU A 393 -9.66 -2.69 24.28
N THR A 394 -8.35 -2.93 24.27
CA THR A 394 -7.30 -1.93 24.29
C THR A 394 -6.06 -2.44 23.59
N ASP A 395 -5.83 -1.98 22.36
CA ASP A 395 -4.49 -1.60 21.94
C ASP A 395 -4.59 -0.23 21.25
N VAL A 396 -4.88 0.79 22.07
CA VAL A 396 -4.50 2.16 21.69
C VAL A 396 -2.98 2.14 21.58
N LEU A 397 -2.46 1.92 20.38
CA LEU A 397 -1.06 2.12 20.08
C LEU A 397 -0.95 3.07 18.90
N ILE A 398 -1.25 4.32 19.22
CA ILE A 398 -0.28 5.36 18.92
C ILE A 398 0.54 5.54 20.19
N VAL A 399 1.80 5.16 20.15
CA VAL A 399 2.71 5.46 21.27
C VAL A 399 3.24 6.88 21.08
N PRO A 400 3.20 7.72 22.12
CA PRO A 400 3.46 9.15 22.03
C PRO A 400 4.96 9.48 21.93
N SER A 401 5.20 10.73 21.52
CA SER A 401 6.23 11.61 22.06
C SER A 401 7.66 11.42 21.52
N ALA A 402 7.98 12.22 20.49
CA ALA A 402 9.30 12.55 19.88
C ALA A 402 9.59 11.98 18.47
N VAL A 403 9.12 10.76 18.14
CA VAL A 403 9.51 10.07 16.88
C VAL A 403 8.89 10.69 15.61
N THR A 404 7.78 11.41 15.74
CA THR A 404 7.03 12.00 14.61
C THR A 404 7.17 13.51 14.54
N THR A 405 8.28 14.07 15.02
CA THR A 405 8.59 15.48 14.74
C THR A 405 8.98 15.58 13.27
N LYS A 406 8.40 16.55 12.55
CA LYS A 406 8.68 16.76 11.12
C LYS A 406 10.18 16.81 10.83
N CYS A 407 10.63 15.95 9.92
CA CYS A 407 11.97 16.05 9.35
C CYS A 407 12.01 17.25 8.40
N GLU A 408 12.96 18.17 8.60
CA GLU A 408 13.19 19.25 7.65
C GLU A 408 14.02 18.73 6.48
N ILE A 409 13.49 18.88 5.27
CA ILE A 409 14.12 18.40 4.04
C ILE A 409 14.55 19.59 3.20
N GLU A 410 15.85 19.69 2.94
CA GLU A 410 16.45 20.70 2.09
C GLU A 410 16.97 20.05 0.80
N ASN A 411 16.49 20.50 -0.36
CA ASN A 411 17.01 20.03 -1.65
C ASN A 411 18.34 20.74 -1.94
N LEU A 412 19.43 19.97 -1.87
CA LEU A 412 20.79 20.45 -2.11
C LEU A 412 21.21 20.32 -3.58
N TYR A 413 20.63 19.36 -4.30
CA TYR A 413 20.90 19.10 -5.70
C TYR A 413 19.63 18.56 -6.37
N GLU A 414 19.36 19.07 -7.56
CA GLU A 414 18.37 18.56 -8.49
C GLU A 414 18.95 18.61 -9.90
N ASN A 415 18.82 17.51 -10.64
CA ASN A 415 19.26 17.45 -12.03
C ASN A 415 18.27 18.21 -12.92
N LYS A 416 18.44 19.54 -13.01
CA LYS A 416 17.67 20.44 -13.88
C LYS A 416 18.57 21.10 -14.93
N PRO A 417 18.19 21.10 -16.22
CA PRO A 417 18.89 21.88 -17.23
C PRO A 417 18.58 23.37 -17.03
N GLY A 418 19.55 24.13 -16.52
CA GLY A 418 19.55 25.60 -16.62
C GLY A 418 19.51 26.39 -15.32
N SER A 419 20.65 26.51 -14.64
CA SER A 419 21.12 27.81 -14.14
C SER A 419 22.63 27.76 -13.82
N ILE A 420 23.35 28.84 -14.08
CA ILE A 420 24.79 28.97 -13.74
C ILE A 420 25.02 28.84 -12.22
N LEU A 421 24.06 29.28 -11.39
CA LEU A 421 24.09 29.16 -9.93
C LEU A 421 23.95 27.71 -9.45
N SER A 422 23.13 26.89 -10.14
CA SER A 422 23.11 25.44 -9.90
C SER A 422 24.43 24.80 -10.32
N THR A 423 25.04 25.21 -11.43
CA THR A 423 26.36 24.71 -11.86
C THR A 423 27.49 25.07 -10.90
N VAL A 424 27.46 26.26 -10.28
CA VAL A 424 28.44 26.67 -9.27
C VAL A 424 28.22 25.92 -7.94
N ARG A 425 26.99 25.72 -7.48
CA ARG A 425 26.71 24.86 -6.30
C ARG A 425 27.07 23.39 -6.56
N GLN A 426 26.85 22.90 -7.78
CA GLN A 426 27.21 21.56 -8.26
C GLN A 426 28.72 21.29 -8.21
N LEU A 427 29.56 22.33 -8.37
CA LEU A 427 31.02 22.21 -8.43
C LEU A 427 31.73 22.35 -7.08
N VAL A 428 31.11 22.95 -6.05
CA VAL A 428 31.85 23.44 -4.87
C VAL A 428 31.72 22.55 -3.63
N ASN A 429 30.71 21.68 -3.54
CA ASN A 429 30.58 20.81 -2.36
C ASN A 429 31.38 19.50 -2.52
N ILE A 430 32.70 19.61 -2.36
CA ILE A 430 33.66 18.50 -2.39
C ILE A 430 33.22 17.35 -1.47
N ASN A 431 32.59 17.65 -0.34
CA ASN A 431 32.09 16.62 0.57
C ASN A 431 30.98 15.77 -0.06
N LEU A 432 30.00 16.39 -0.73
CA LEU A 432 28.93 15.63 -1.40
C LEU A 432 29.46 14.78 -2.56
N GLN A 433 30.46 15.29 -3.30
CA GLN A 433 31.13 14.52 -4.35
C GLN A 433 31.86 13.31 -3.76
N HIS A 434 32.61 13.49 -2.68
CA HIS A 434 33.31 12.40 -2.01
C HIS A 434 32.36 11.34 -1.44
N ILE A 435 31.24 11.76 -0.86
CA ILE A 435 30.19 10.84 -0.39
C ILE A 435 29.60 10.09 -1.58
N ARG A 436 29.29 10.78 -2.69
CA ARG A 436 28.78 10.13 -3.91
C ARG A 436 29.76 9.08 -4.44
N GLU A 437 31.05 9.38 -4.51
CA GLU A 437 32.07 8.41 -4.95
C GLU A 437 32.08 7.16 -4.05
N LYS A 438 31.94 7.33 -2.73
CA LYS A 438 31.80 6.20 -1.80
C LYS A 438 30.52 5.40 -2.06
N ILE A 439 29.40 6.08 -2.32
CA ILE A 439 28.12 5.43 -2.65
C ILE A 439 28.25 4.64 -3.94
N ASP A 440 28.72 5.27 -5.03
CA ASP A 440 28.85 4.63 -6.34
C ASP A 440 29.76 3.40 -6.26
N LYS A 441 30.87 3.50 -5.51
CA LYS A 441 31.75 2.36 -5.22
C LYS A 441 31.02 1.25 -4.46
N HIS A 442 30.32 1.58 -3.38
CA HIS A 442 29.64 0.60 -2.54
C HIS A 442 28.48 -0.10 -3.27
N LEU A 443 27.65 0.66 -3.99
CA LEU A 443 26.56 0.13 -4.79
C LEU A 443 27.08 -0.84 -5.86
N TYR A 444 28.19 -0.49 -6.52
CA TYR A 444 28.78 -1.37 -7.52
C TYR A 444 29.41 -2.62 -6.89
N GLU A 445 30.25 -2.47 -5.87
CA GLU A 445 30.99 -3.59 -5.29
C GLU A 445 30.11 -4.56 -4.49
N TYR A 446 29.11 -4.06 -3.75
CA TYR A 446 28.30 -4.89 -2.83
C TYR A 446 26.95 -5.30 -3.40
N TYR A 447 26.33 -4.43 -4.20
CA TYR A 447 24.99 -4.67 -4.75
C TYR A 447 25.01 -4.95 -6.26
N GLN A 448 26.17 -4.85 -6.90
CA GLN A 448 26.32 -4.98 -8.37
C GLN A 448 25.48 -3.95 -9.14
N ILE A 449 25.16 -2.82 -8.50
CA ILE A 449 24.46 -1.69 -9.11
C ILE A 449 25.53 -0.74 -9.66
N LYS A 450 25.71 -0.73 -11.00
CA LYS A 450 26.63 0.19 -11.69
C LYS A 450 26.27 1.67 -11.43
N PRO A 451 27.20 2.62 -11.63
CA PRO A 451 26.93 4.06 -11.50
C PRO A 451 25.72 4.50 -12.32
N ARG A 452 24.93 5.43 -11.76
CA ARG A 452 23.61 5.84 -12.28
C ARG A 452 23.47 7.35 -12.35
N GLU A 453 22.41 7.79 -13.04
CA GLU A 453 22.03 9.19 -13.05
C GLU A 453 21.54 9.62 -11.66
N LEU A 454 22.33 10.47 -11.01
CA LEU A 454 21.91 11.14 -9.80
C LEU A 454 20.86 12.19 -10.17
N THR A 455 19.67 12.07 -9.57
CA THR A 455 18.57 12.99 -9.82
C THR A 455 18.49 14.07 -8.74
N HIS A 456 18.68 13.69 -7.47
CA HIS A 456 18.57 14.61 -6.34
C HIS A 456 19.54 14.28 -5.21
N ILE A 457 19.91 15.30 -4.44
CA ILE A 457 20.50 15.15 -3.09
C ILE A 457 19.66 15.97 -2.13
N PHE A 458 19.22 15.33 -1.06
CA PHE A 458 18.48 15.97 0.02
C PHE A 458 19.29 15.96 1.32
N LEU A 459 19.19 17.03 2.09
CA LEU A 459 19.62 17.07 3.49
C LEU A 459 18.39 16.95 4.38
N ASN A 460 18.38 15.91 5.21
CA ASN A 460 17.36 15.64 6.21
C ASN A 460 17.88 16.12 7.57
N LYS A 461 17.12 16.98 8.25
CA LYS A 461 17.43 17.46 9.61
C LYS A 461 16.31 17.02 10.55
N TYR A 462 16.68 16.21 11.53
CA TYR A 462 15.77 15.67 12.52
C TYR A 462 15.74 16.55 13.78
N ALA A 463 14.66 16.46 14.54
CA ALA A 463 14.46 17.29 15.73
C ALA A 463 15.51 17.06 16.84
N ASN A 464 16.12 15.88 16.88
CA ASN A 464 17.22 15.55 17.80
C ASN A 464 18.59 16.14 17.35
N GLY A 465 18.63 16.91 16.26
CA GLY A 465 19.84 17.50 15.69
C GLY A 465 20.62 16.57 14.75
N LYS A 466 20.20 15.31 14.60
CA LYS A 466 20.77 14.39 13.61
C LYS A 466 20.58 14.94 12.20
N LYS A 467 21.59 14.76 11.36
CA LYS A 467 21.57 15.14 9.94
C LYS A 467 21.94 13.95 9.09
N GLU A 468 21.27 13.82 7.95
CA GLU A 468 21.52 12.74 6.99
C GLU A 468 21.40 13.29 5.56
N TYR A 469 22.08 12.65 4.62
CA TYR A 469 21.89 12.92 3.19
C TYR A 469 21.13 11.78 2.53
N THR A 470 20.16 12.10 1.69
CA THR A 470 19.55 11.12 0.77
C THR A 470 20.01 11.42 -0.65
N TYR A 471 20.67 10.46 -1.28
CA TYR A 471 21.00 10.48 -2.71
C TYR A 471 19.95 9.70 -3.48
N ALA A 472 19.27 10.35 -4.42
CA ALA A 472 18.24 9.74 -5.24
C ALA A 472 18.75 9.49 -6.66
N TYR A 473 18.73 8.24 -7.10
CA TYR A 473 19.18 7.81 -8.42
C TYR A 473 18.02 7.29 -9.27
N SER A 474 18.09 7.52 -10.58
CA SER A 474 17.25 6.83 -11.56
C SER A 474 18.03 5.64 -12.13
N LEU A 475 17.43 4.45 -12.08
CA LEU A 475 17.99 3.20 -12.61
C LEU A 475 17.34 2.77 -13.93
N GLY A 476 16.43 3.59 -14.46
CA GLY A 476 15.63 3.31 -15.65
C GLY A 476 14.27 4.00 -15.55
N GLU A 477 13.31 3.52 -16.36
CA GLU A 477 11.95 4.10 -16.42
C GLU A 477 11.15 3.88 -15.12
N TYR A 478 11.30 2.70 -14.50
CA TYR A 478 10.46 2.28 -13.36
C TYR A 478 11.20 2.23 -12.02
N THR A 479 12.53 2.17 -12.04
CA THR A 479 13.34 1.94 -10.84
C THR A 479 14.03 3.23 -10.38
N ARG A 480 13.81 3.58 -9.12
CA ARG A 480 14.48 4.65 -8.39
C ARG A 480 15.17 4.04 -7.17
N LEU A 481 16.35 4.55 -6.83
CA LEU A 481 17.09 4.15 -5.63
C LEU A 481 17.29 5.36 -4.73
N LEU A 482 17.02 5.22 -3.44
CA LEU A 482 17.36 6.19 -2.40
C LEU A 482 18.46 5.60 -1.53
N VAL A 483 19.57 6.31 -1.39
CA VAL A 483 20.68 5.94 -0.51
C VAL A 483 20.81 6.97 0.59
N ASN A 484 20.50 6.56 1.82
CA ASN A 484 20.62 7.40 3.00
C ASN A 484 22.02 7.24 3.61
N THR A 485 22.71 8.36 3.83
CA THR A 485 24.05 8.37 4.42
C THR A 485 24.18 9.33 5.60
N SER A 486 25.11 9.01 6.50
CA SER A 486 25.60 9.98 7.49
C SER A 486 26.29 11.17 6.82
N PRO A 487 26.52 12.29 7.52
CA PRO A 487 27.28 13.42 6.98
C PRO A 487 28.73 13.09 6.60
N GLN A 488 29.26 11.98 7.14
CA GLN A 488 30.59 11.44 6.85
C GLN A 488 30.61 10.46 5.65
N GLY A 489 29.43 10.13 5.11
CA GLY A 489 29.27 9.25 3.95
C GLY A 489 29.16 7.76 4.29
N GLU A 490 28.80 7.40 5.52
CA GLU A 490 28.47 6.02 5.87
C GLU A 490 27.06 5.70 5.40
N ILE A 491 26.89 4.61 4.65
CA ILE A 491 25.58 4.18 4.15
C ILE A 491 24.80 3.56 5.30
N MET A 492 23.62 4.11 5.56
CA MET A 492 22.75 3.68 6.66
C MET A 492 21.59 2.84 6.13
N GLU A 493 21.03 3.21 4.98
CA GLU A 493 19.90 2.53 4.36
C GLU A 493 19.93 2.70 2.83
N ILE A 494 19.45 1.68 2.13
CA ILE A 494 19.20 1.72 0.69
C ILE A 494 17.76 1.26 0.45
N LEU A 495 16.98 2.11 -0.20
CA LEU A 495 15.61 1.83 -0.60
C LEU A 495 15.49 1.85 -2.12
N THR A 496 14.61 1.00 -2.65
CA THR A 496 14.26 0.93 -4.07
C THR A 496 12.77 1.15 -4.25
N SER A 497 12.40 1.85 -5.32
CA SER A 497 11.00 1.91 -5.73
C SER A 497 10.56 0.54 -6.24
N LYS A 498 9.36 0.14 -5.82
CA LYS A 498 8.84 -1.20 -6.03
C LYS A 498 8.01 -1.37 -7.26
#